data_AF-A0A099W4Y2-F1
#
_entry.id   AF-A0A099W4Y2-F1
#
_cell.length_a   1.000
_cell.length_b   1.000
_cell.length_c   1.000
_cell.angle_alpha   90.00
_cell.angle_beta   90.00
_cell.angle_gamma   90.00
#
_symmetry.space_group_name_H-M   'P 1'
#
loop_
_entity.id
_entity.type
_entity.pdbx_description
1 polymer ?
#
loop_
_entity_poly.entity_id
_entity_poly.type
_entity_poly.pdbx_seq_one_letter_code
_entity_poly.pdbx_strand_id
1 'polypeptide(L)'
;MMEWYEIEHWRAVNEKFHARYNFQPSCSIFAKAIEPRDSNVVFKEYKIVVKRTYTENDDLEQAYFDGEKWTKELFLRFFGEEMYALDWYHDYYRFLVNTEYPRGEFGEWYVPYLPDGDYYFFLNMDMSLAWLGHPWRNTVTVVGAELVAYIEENGWPFLE
;
A
#
# COMPACT_ATOMS: atom_id res chain seq x y z
N MET A 1 -23.20 -2.59 1.59
CA MET A 1 -23.09 -2.64 0.11
C MET A 1 -21.60 -2.66 -0.17
N MET A 2 -21.11 -3.54 -1.05
CA MET A 2 -19.67 -3.66 -1.29
C MET A 2 -19.21 -2.41 -2.05
N GLU A 3 -18.36 -1.57 -1.44
CA GLU A 3 -17.94 -0.28 -2.01
C GLU A 3 -16.58 -0.37 -2.74
N TRP A 4 -16.05 -1.59 -2.87
CA TRP A 4 -14.90 -1.90 -3.69
C TRP A 4 -15.36 -2.39 -5.05
N TYR A 5 -14.94 -1.68 -6.09
CA TYR A 5 -15.22 -1.98 -7.48
C TYR A 5 -13.95 -2.55 -8.10
N GLU A 6 -13.99 -3.83 -8.46
CA GLU A 6 -12.95 -4.43 -9.28
C GLU A 6 -12.90 -3.73 -10.64
N ILE A 7 -11.71 -3.42 -11.11
CA ILE A 7 -11.47 -2.66 -12.33
C ILE A 7 -11.27 -3.63 -13.49
N GLU A 8 -12.36 -3.97 -14.18
CA GLU A 8 -12.32 -4.87 -15.34
C GLU A 8 -11.43 -4.36 -16.49
N HIS A 9 -11.23 -3.04 -16.59
CA HIS A 9 -10.38 -2.38 -17.59
C HIS A 9 -9.10 -1.81 -16.99
N TRP A 10 -8.37 -2.66 -16.27
CA TRP A 10 -7.18 -2.29 -15.50
C TRP A 10 -6.05 -1.63 -16.30
N ARG A 11 -6.01 -1.81 -17.62
CA ARG A 11 -4.94 -1.28 -18.49
C ARG A 11 -4.70 0.21 -18.31
N ALA A 12 -5.76 1.02 -18.24
CA ALA A 12 -5.62 2.47 -18.08
C ALA A 12 -5.02 2.85 -16.71
N VAL A 13 -5.40 2.12 -15.65
CA VAL A 13 -4.86 2.31 -14.31
C VAL A 13 -3.40 1.87 -14.26
N ASN A 14 -3.07 0.73 -14.87
CA ASN A 14 -1.71 0.24 -14.95
C ASN A 14 -0.79 1.15 -15.79
N GLU A 15 -1.27 1.64 -16.94
CA GLU A 15 -0.55 2.63 -17.74
C GLU A 15 -0.26 3.89 -16.95
N LYS A 16 -1.26 4.40 -16.21
CA LYS A 16 -1.10 5.57 -15.35
C LYS A 16 -0.10 5.32 -14.23
N PHE A 17 -0.15 4.15 -13.59
CA PHE A 17 0.81 3.73 -12.56
C PHE A 17 2.22 3.69 -13.12
N HIS A 18 2.44 3.02 -14.25
CA HIS A 18 3.74 2.95 -14.90
C HIS A 18 4.22 4.27 -15.50
N ALA A 19 3.32 5.22 -15.76
CA ALA A 19 3.68 6.60 -16.14
C ALA A 19 4.22 7.40 -14.95
N ARG A 20 3.82 7.07 -13.71
CA ARG A 20 4.27 7.75 -12.48
C ARG A 20 5.43 7.04 -11.80
N TYR A 21 5.47 5.71 -11.85
CA TYR A 21 6.45 4.90 -11.14
C TYR A 21 7.23 4.02 -12.11
N ASN A 22 8.54 3.98 -11.93
CA ASN A 22 9.41 2.99 -12.57
C ASN A 22 9.34 1.68 -11.79
N PHE A 23 8.23 0.96 -11.93
CA PHE A 23 8.04 -0.33 -11.27
C PHE A 23 8.72 -1.46 -12.04
N GLN A 24 9.68 -2.12 -11.39
CA GLN A 24 10.46 -3.26 -11.90
C GLN A 24 10.44 -4.37 -10.83
N PRO A 25 9.40 -5.23 -10.83
CA PRO A 25 9.22 -6.25 -9.81
C PRO A 25 10.41 -7.21 -9.76
N SER A 26 10.81 -7.60 -8.55
CA SER A 26 11.95 -8.47 -8.33
C SER A 26 11.88 -9.20 -7.00
N CYS A 27 12.19 -10.49 -7.02
CA CYS A 27 12.32 -11.28 -5.80
C CYS A 27 13.60 -10.96 -4.99
N SER A 28 14.41 -10.01 -5.43
CA SER A 28 15.67 -9.65 -4.78
C SER A 28 15.48 -8.63 -3.67
N ILE A 29 16.04 -8.92 -2.49
CA ILE A 29 16.11 -7.96 -1.39
C ILE A 29 16.98 -6.74 -1.70
N PHE A 30 17.73 -6.73 -2.80
CA PHE A 30 18.59 -5.61 -3.20
C PHE A 30 17.98 -4.74 -4.31
N ALA A 31 16.89 -5.18 -4.94
CA ALA A 31 16.26 -4.46 -6.02
C ALA A 31 15.46 -3.27 -5.48
N LYS A 32 15.69 -2.07 -6.02
CA LYS A 32 14.78 -0.94 -5.84
C LYS A 32 13.64 -1.09 -6.83
N ALA A 33 12.70 -1.97 -6.52
CA ALA A 33 11.63 -2.32 -7.46
C ALA A 33 10.69 -1.16 -7.76
N ILE A 34 10.63 -0.13 -6.90
CA ILE A 34 9.63 0.93 -6.97
C ILE A 34 10.32 2.28 -6.77
N GLU A 35 10.23 3.16 -7.76
CA GLU A 35 10.77 4.52 -7.67
C GLU A 35 9.88 5.48 -8.47
N PRO A 36 9.53 6.67 -7.94
CA PRO A 36 8.88 7.71 -8.74
C PRO A 36 9.72 8.10 -9.95
N ARG A 37 9.08 8.31 -11.11
CA ARG A 37 9.79 8.74 -12.32
C ARG A 37 10.20 10.22 -12.29
N ASP A 38 9.44 11.04 -11.58
CA ASP A 38 9.77 12.45 -11.38
C ASP A 38 10.69 12.60 -10.17
N SER A 39 11.90 13.12 -10.40
CA SER A 39 12.91 13.31 -9.37
C SER A 39 12.54 14.36 -8.31
N ASN A 40 11.51 15.16 -8.54
CA ASN A 40 11.01 16.14 -7.56
C ASN A 40 9.99 15.53 -6.59
N VAL A 41 9.51 14.32 -6.86
CA VAL A 41 8.57 13.64 -5.97
C VAL A 41 9.33 13.17 -4.73
N VAL A 42 8.86 13.63 -3.57
CA VAL A 42 9.36 13.16 -2.28
C VAL A 42 8.80 11.77 -2.01
N PHE A 43 9.68 10.84 -1.68
CA PHE A 43 9.32 9.50 -1.23
C PHE A 43 10.35 9.00 -0.22
N LYS A 44 9.94 8.06 0.62
CA LYS A 44 10.82 7.37 1.57
C LYS A 44 10.44 5.91 1.65
N GLU A 45 11.46 5.05 1.63
CA GLU A 45 11.30 3.62 1.91
C GLU A 45 11.52 3.38 3.40
N TYR A 46 10.65 2.56 3.95
CA TYR A 46 10.50 2.30 5.36
C TYR A 46 10.50 0.81 5.59
N LYS A 47 11.30 0.31 6.53
CA LYS A 47 11.28 -1.13 6.84
C LYS A 47 9.98 -1.47 7.57
N ILE A 48 9.55 -2.71 7.50
CA ILE A 48 8.44 -3.20 8.32
C ILE A 48 9.05 -3.93 9.51
N VAL A 49 8.50 -3.67 10.69
CA VAL A 49 8.91 -4.38 11.91
C VAL A 49 8.47 -5.84 11.77
N VAL A 50 9.44 -6.76 11.66
CA VAL A 50 9.30 -8.17 11.25
C VAL A 50 8.19 -8.96 11.98
N LYS A 51 7.78 -8.55 13.18
CA LYS A 51 6.70 -9.20 13.94
C LYS A 51 5.29 -8.69 13.59
N ARG A 52 5.12 -7.99 12.47
CA ARG A 52 3.86 -7.35 12.07
C ARG A 52 3.40 -7.76 10.68
N THR A 53 4.07 -8.73 10.04
CA THR A 53 3.68 -9.28 8.74
C THR A 53 2.85 -10.55 8.92
N TYR A 54 1.89 -10.79 8.03
CA TYR A 54 1.27 -12.10 7.91
C TYR A 54 2.35 -13.14 7.59
N THR A 55 2.37 -14.24 8.34
CA THR A 55 3.12 -15.45 7.93
C THR A 55 2.10 -16.57 7.87
N GLU A 56 2.24 -17.48 6.91
CA GLU A 56 1.28 -18.57 6.63
C GLU A 56 0.96 -19.48 7.84
N ASN A 57 1.62 -19.30 8.98
CA ASN A 57 1.47 -20.12 10.19
C ASN A 57 1.19 -19.34 11.49
N ASP A 58 0.97 -18.03 11.48
CA ASP A 58 0.63 -17.24 12.68
C ASP A 58 -0.75 -16.57 12.54
N ASP A 59 -1.61 -16.72 13.56
CA ASP A 59 -2.82 -15.91 13.69
C ASP A 59 -2.46 -14.42 13.70
N LEU A 60 -3.20 -13.59 12.97
CA LEU A 60 -2.99 -12.14 12.98
C LEU A 60 -3.16 -11.59 14.42
N GLU A 61 -2.07 -11.04 14.96
CA GLU A 61 -2.09 -10.44 16.30
C GLU A 61 -2.82 -9.08 16.30
N GLN A 62 -3.31 -8.64 17.47
CA GLN A 62 -3.89 -7.29 17.68
C GLN A 62 -3.03 -6.17 17.08
N ALA A 63 -1.73 -6.39 17.19
CA ALA A 63 -0.66 -5.62 16.61
C ALA A 63 -0.79 -5.30 15.10
N TYR A 64 -1.26 -6.26 14.30
CA TYR A 64 -1.51 -6.08 12.87
C TYR A 64 -2.75 -5.22 12.64
N PHE A 65 -3.84 -5.49 13.37
CA PHE A 65 -5.09 -4.74 13.27
C PHE A 65 -4.96 -3.28 13.74
N ASP A 66 -4.11 -3.02 14.73
CA ASP A 66 -3.75 -1.65 15.12
C ASP A 66 -3.04 -0.92 13.96
N GLY A 67 -2.20 -1.64 13.21
CA GLY A 67 -1.53 -1.12 12.03
C GLY A 67 -2.47 -0.88 10.85
N GLU A 68 -3.40 -1.81 10.58
CA GLU A 68 -4.47 -1.61 9.59
C GLU A 68 -5.29 -0.36 9.92
N LYS A 69 -5.73 -0.23 11.18
CA LYS A 69 -6.53 0.91 11.64
C LYS A 69 -5.77 2.22 11.45
N TRP A 70 -4.52 2.27 11.88
CA TRP A 70 -3.66 3.45 11.73
C TRP A 70 -3.46 3.80 10.25
N THR A 71 -3.22 2.81 9.40
CA THR A 71 -3.03 3.00 7.96
C THR A 71 -4.30 3.52 7.28
N LYS A 72 -5.47 3.01 7.70
CA LYS A 72 -6.76 3.53 7.23
C LYS A 72 -6.99 4.97 7.65
N GLU A 73 -6.65 5.34 8.88
CA GLU A 73 -6.73 6.74 9.35
C GLU A 73 -5.82 7.66 8.54
N LEU A 74 -4.62 7.19 8.17
CA LEU A 74 -3.73 7.89 7.25
C LEU A 74 -4.39 8.08 5.87
N PHE A 75 -4.95 7.02 5.29
CA PHE A 75 -5.63 7.09 4.00
C PHE A 75 -6.82 8.05 4.04
N LEU A 76 -7.66 7.99 5.07
CA LEU A 76 -8.78 8.91 5.29
C LEU A 76 -8.34 10.37 5.34
N ARG A 77 -7.14 10.62 5.86
CA ARG A 77 -6.61 11.97 6.02
C ARG A 77 -6.06 12.56 4.73
N PHE A 78 -5.43 11.74 3.89
CA PHE A 78 -4.60 12.23 2.78
C PHE A 78 -5.06 11.79 1.39
N PHE A 79 -5.67 10.61 1.24
CA PHE A 79 -5.89 10.00 -0.08
C PHE A 79 -7.16 10.53 -0.78
N GLY A 80 -7.97 11.32 -0.07
CA GLY A 80 -9.20 11.90 -0.58
C GLY A 80 -10.41 10.98 -0.35
N GLU A 81 -11.45 11.16 -1.17
CA GLU A 81 -12.70 10.39 -1.03
C GLU A 81 -12.59 8.98 -1.58
N GLU A 82 -11.82 8.80 -2.65
CA GLU A 82 -11.63 7.53 -3.34
C GLU A 82 -10.14 7.23 -3.54
N MET A 83 -9.81 5.96 -3.65
CA MET A 83 -8.46 5.53 -3.98
C MET A 83 -8.43 4.20 -4.73
N TYR A 84 -7.26 3.86 -5.23
CA TYR A 84 -6.96 2.56 -5.80
C TYR A 84 -6.27 1.65 -4.79
N ALA A 85 -6.59 0.36 -4.85
CA ALA A 85 -5.77 -0.72 -4.28
C ALA A 85 -5.42 -1.69 -5.40
N LEU A 86 -4.12 -1.96 -5.57
CA LEU A 86 -3.60 -2.80 -6.62
C LEU A 86 -2.89 -3.99 -5.99
N ASP A 87 -3.29 -5.19 -6.38
CA ASP A 87 -2.56 -6.43 -6.12
C ASP A 87 -1.78 -6.81 -7.39
N TRP A 88 -0.45 -6.83 -7.30
CA TRP A 88 0.37 -7.01 -8.48
C TRP A 88 0.10 -8.38 -9.13
N TYR A 89 -0.21 -8.35 -10.43
CA TYR A 89 -0.55 -9.53 -11.24
C TYR A 89 -1.91 -10.18 -10.94
N HIS A 90 -2.68 -9.62 -10.01
CA HIS A 90 -4.05 -10.04 -9.68
C HIS A 90 -5.05 -8.90 -9.93
N ASP A 91 -5.88 -8.60 -8.94
CA ASP A 91 -7.01 -7.70 -9.07
C ASP A 91 -6.65 -6.26 -8.73
N TYR A 92 -7.34 -5.35 -9.43
CA TYR A 92 -7.23 -3.93 -9.21
C TYR A 92 -8.58 -3.41 -8.72
N TYR A 93 -8.58 -2.61 -7.67
CA TYR A 93 -9.79 -2.09 -7.06
C TYR A 93 -9.79 -0.56 -7.04
N ARG A 94 -10.98 0.03 -7.18
CA ARG A 94 -11.29 1.42 -6.83
C ARG A 94 -12.38 1.42 -5.78
N PHE A 95 -12.25 2.26 -4.76
CA PHE A 95 -13.21 2.29 -3.66
C PHE A 95 -13.19 3.61 -2.92
N LEU A 96 -14.24 3.86 -2.16
CA LEU A 96 -14.36 5.00 -1.26
C LEU A 96 -13.55 4.73 0.03
N VAL A 97 -12.68 5.66 0.42
CA VAL A 97 -11.74 5.47 1.53
C VAL A 97 -12.48 5.32 2.88
N ASN A 98 -13.64 5.97 3.03
CA ASN A 98 -14.43 5.98 4.28
C ASN A 98 -15.41 4.81 4.43
N THR A 99 -15.15 3.70 3.75
CA THR A 99 -16.04 2.52 3.79
C THR A 99 -15.41 1.41 4.58
N GLU A 100 -16.17 0.37 4.86
CA GLU A 100 -15.57 -0.89 5.29
C GLU A 100 -14.73 -1.49 4.16
N TYR A 101 -13.57 -2.05 4.51
CA TYR A 101 -12.69 -2.69 3.54
C TYR A 101 -13.01 -4.19 3.59
N PRO A 102 -13.28 -4.82 2.43
CA PRO A 102 -13.65 -6.22 2.39
C PRO A 102 -12.50 -7.07 2.93
N ARG A 103 -12.84 -8.14 3.66
CA ARG A 103 -11.87 -8.98 4.36
C ARG A 103 -11.86 -10.40 3.82
N GLY A 104 -10.67 -10.98 3.72
CA GLY A 104 -10.43 -12.36 3.26
C GLY A 104 -10.72 -13.41 4.33
N GLU A 105 -10.36 -14.67 4.03
CA GLU A 105 -10.55 -15.81 4.94
C GLU A 105 -9.79 -15.65 6.27
N PHE A 106 -8.64 -15.00 6.23
CA PHE A 106 -7.77 -14.76 7.40
C PHE A 106 -8.12 -13.48 8.17
N GLY A 107 -9.16 -12.76 7.73
CA GLY A 107 -9.64 -11.57 8.41
C GLY A 107 -8.85 -10.29 8.13
N GLU A 108 -7.80 -10.30 7.31
CA GLU A 108 -7.19 -9.07 6.74
C GLU A 108 -7.98 -8.52 5.56
N TRP A 109 -7.66 -7.31 5.11
CA TRP A 109 -8.24 -6.74 3.89
C TRP A 109 -7.91 -7.58 2.64
N TYR A 110 -8.80 -7.57 1.64
CA TYR A 110 -8.56 -8.24 0.35
C TYR A 110 -7.23 -7.83 -0.30
N VAL A 111 -6.87 -6.56 -0.19
CA VAL A 111 -5.52 -6.09 -0.48
C VAL A 111 -4.87 -5.72 0.86
N PRO A 112 -3.90 -6.51 1.36
CA PRO A 112 -3.22 -6.22 2.61
C PRO A 112 -2.46 -4.90 2.57
N TYR A 113 -2.46 -4.17 3.69
CA TYR A 113 -1.68 -2.93 3.81
C TYR A 113 -0.17 -3.19 3.93
N LEU A 114 0.23 -4.38 4.36
CA LEU A 114 1.62 -4.83 4.37
C LEU A 114 1.78 -5.97 3.36
N PRO A 115 2.92 -6.03 2.64
CA PRO A 115 3.17 -7.13 1.73
C PRO A 115 3.33 -8.45 2.50
N ASP A 116 2.68 -9.50 2.01
CA ASP A 116 2.64 -10.86 2.59
C ASP A 116 3.27 -11.93 1.68
N GLY A 117 3.84 -11.50 0.56
CA GLY A 117 4.31 -12.38 -0.51
C GLY A 117 4.22 -11.72 -1.88
N ASP A 118 3.26 -10.81 -2.03
CA ASP A 118 3.07 -10.00 -3.25
C ASP A 118 3.34 -8.49 -3.03
N TYR A 119 3.41 -7.74 -4.12
CA TYR A 119 3.42 -6.29 -4.11
C TYR A 119 1.99 -5.74 -4.02
N TYR A 120 1.72 -4.95 -2.98
CA TYR A 120 0.44 -4.26 -2.81
C TYR A 120 0.61 -2.75 -2.86
N PHE A 121 -0.24 -2.07 -3.62
CA PHE A 121 -0.18 -0.63 -3.81
C PHE A 121 -1.50 0.04 -3.46
N PHE A 122 -1.45 1.02 -2.56
CA PHE A 122 -2.55 1.98 -2.38
C PHE A 122 -2.15 3.32 -2.97
N LEU A 123 -3.03 3.91 -3.77
CA LEU A 123 -2.75 5.14 -4.52
C LEU A 123 -3.96 6.05 -4.47
N ASN A 124 -3.75 7.34 -4.20
CA ASN A 124 -4.83 8.32 -4.39
C ASN A 124 -5.21 8.41 -5.89
N MET A 125 -6.36 9.01 -6.18
CA MET A 125 -6.93 8.97 -7.54
C MET A 125 -6.02 9.55 -8.63
N ASP A 126 -5.10 10.47 -8.32
CA ASP A 126 -4.14 11.01 -9.27
C ASP A 126 -2.74 10.38 -9.20
N MET A 127 -2.54 9.40 -8.32
CA MET A 127 -1.27 8.70 -8.07
C MET A 127 -0.11 9.66 -7.75
N SER A 128 -0.40 10.73 -7.02
CA SER A 128 0.62 11.63 -6.44
C SER A 128 1.02 11.20 -5.02
N LEU A 129 0.11 10.53 -4.31
CA LEU A 129 0.33 9.96 -2.98
C LEU A 129 0.21 8.44 -3.08
N ALA A 130 1.13 7.72 -2.43
CA ALA A 130 1.15 6.27 -2.53
C ALA A 130 1.72 5.58 -1.29
N TRP A 131 1.26 4.35 -1.10
CA TRP A 131 1.75 3.38 -0.14
C TRP A 131 2.07 2.09 -0.90
N LEU A 132 3.36 1.78 -1.03
CA LEU A 132 3.84 0.78 -1.99
C LEU A 132 4.64 -0.32 -1.28
N GLY A 133 3.99 -1.44 -1.00
CA GLY A 133 4.58 -2.57 -0.29
C GLY A 133 5.54 -3.39 -1.16
N HIS A 134 6.70 -3.77 -0.63
CA HIS A 134 7.67 -4.65 -1.27
C HIS A 134 7.91 -5.90 -0.39
N PRO A 135 7.46 -7.09 -0.81
CA PRO A 135 7.47 -8.29 0.04
C PRO A 135 8.89 -8.75 0.38
N TRP A 136 9.75 -8.90 -0.63
CA TRP A 136 11.09 -9.43 -0.38
C TRP A 136 12.00 -8.52 0.45
N ARG A 137 11.86 -7.18 0.33
CA ARG A 137 12.60 -6.23 1.17
C ARG A 137 11.96 -6.04 2.55
N ASN A 138 10.73 -6.51 2.72
CA ASN A 138 9.89 -6.25 3.87
C ASN A 138 9.82 -4.76 4.20
N THR A 139 9.42 -3.97 3.20
CA THR A 139 9.39 -2.50 3.27
C THR A 139 8.10 -1.94 2.67
N VAL A 140 7.74 -0.74 3.08
CA VAL A 140 6.77 0.12 2.39
C VAL A 140 7.49 1.34 1.85
N THR A 141 7.30 1.67 0.58
CA THR A 141 7.67 2.98 0.03
C THR A 141 6.46 3.92 0.10
N VAL A 142 6.61 5.01 0.84
CA VAL A 142 5.60 6.06 0.96
C VAL A 142 5.98 7.22 0.05
N VAL A 143 5.00 7.70 -0.72
CA VAL A 143 5.18 8.76 -1.72
C VAL A 143 4.28 9.94 -1.37
N GLY A 144 4.85 11.15 -1.41
CA GLY A 144 4.18 12.40 -1.09
C GLY A 144 4.83 13.07 0.13
N ALA A 145 5.22 14.34 -0.03
CA ALA A 145 5.94 15.08 1.01
C ALA A 145 5.14 15.19 2.32
N GLU A 146 3.82 15.36 2.21
CA GLU A 146 2.90 15.45 3.35
C GLU A 146 2.74 14.13 4.12
N LEU A 147 2.69 12.98 3.43
CA LEU A 147 2.67 11.67 4.09
C LEU A 147 3.99 11.39 4.80
N VAL A 148 5.11 11.62 4.11
CA VAL A 148 6.45 11.43 4.68
C VAL A 148 6.61 12.32 5.91
N ALA A 149 6.30 13.61 5.81
CA ALA A 149 6.39 14.53 6.95
C ALA A 149 5.50 14.08 8.12
N TYR A 150 4.25 13.69 7.85
CA TYR A 150 3.34 13.22 8.89
C TYR A 150 3.88 11.98 9.62
N ILE A 151 4.44 11.02 8.87
CA ILE A 151 5.05 9.81 9.43
C ILE A 151 6.28 10.13 10.28
N GLU A 152 7.18 10.99 9.78
CA GLU A 152 8.39 11.36 10.54
C GLU A 152 8.05 12.13 11.82
N GLU A 153 7.01 12.95 11.82
CA GLU A 153 6.60 13.76 12.96
C GLU A 153 5.85 12.98 14.05
N ASN A 154 5.01 12.03 13.66
CA ASN A 154 4.12 11.31 14.58
C ASN A 154 4.64 9.92 14.95
N GLY A 155 5.63 9.42 14.21
CA GLY A 155 6.03 8.02 14.25
C GLY A 155 4.90 7.09 13.79
N TRP A 156 5.17 5.81 13.87
CA TRP A 156 4.24 4.74 13.50
C TRP A 156 4.37 3.57 14.50
N PRO A 157 3.47 2.59 14.44
CA PRO A 157 3.58 1.40 15.28
C PRO A 157 4.43 0.26 14.69
N PHE A 158 4.59 0.20 13.36
CA PHE A 158 4.98 -1.04 12.66
C PHE A 158 5.98 -0.86 11.52
N LEU A 159 6.53 0.34 11.32
CA LEU A 159 7.58 0.56 10.33
C LEU A 159 8.90 0.98 11.03
N GLU A 160 10.00 0.91 10.28
CA GLU A 160 11.45 1.19 10.47
C GLU A 160 12.12 2.38 9.76
#